data_AF-A0A7H8V3Z6-F1
#
_entry.id   AF-A0A7H8V3Z6-F1
#
_cell.length_a   1.000
_cell.length_b   1.000
_cell.length_c   1.000
_cell.angle_alpha   90.00
_cell.angle_beta   90.00
_cell.angle_gamma   90.00
#
_symmetry.space_group_name_H-M   'P 1'
#
loop_
_entity.id
_entity.type
_entity.pdbx_description
1 polymer ?
#
loop_
_entity_poly.entity_id
_entity_poly.type
_entity_poly.pdbx_seq_one_letter_code
_entity_poly.pdbx_strand_id
1 'polypeptide(L)'
;MLNKLQKFRQDLKKKGKGFTLVELIVVIIIIAVLAAVAIPAITGFQDSARKSRIETEHRQLVSAIQSYIGSQVDPENATAPTLNDLKPYIAKNSQQSGDIADTLAKDGANNGPAHEIKGNQLVSTYTPKSGGTPKQWTYDWKTNSGS
;
A
#
# COMPACT_ATOMS: atom_id res chain seq x y z
N MET A 1 26.60 61.67 14.39
CA MET A 1 26.06 60.30 14.44
C MET A 1 25.76 59.68 13.06
N LEU A 2 25.91 60.40 11.94
CA LEU A 2 25.57 59.90 10.59
C LEU A 2 26.55 58.87 9.98
N ASN A 3 27.80 58.80 10.44
CA ASN A 3 28.81 57.88 9.89
C ASN A 3 28.57 56.39 10.23
N LYS A 4 27.81 56.08 11.30
CA LYS A 4 27.51 54.69 11.68
C LYS A 4 26.41 54.06 10.82
N LEU A 5 25.46 54.86 10.33
CA LEU A 5 24.37 54.38 9.46
C LEU A 5 24.85 54.14 8.03
N GLN A 6 25.79 54.95 7.52
CA GLN A 6 26.38 54.73 6.20
C GLN A 6 27.24 53.45 6.14
N LYS A 7 28.00 53.17 7.20
CA LYS A 7 28.83 51.95 7.30
C LYS A 7 27.96 50.68 7.31
N PHE A 8 26.84 50.70 8.04
CA PHE A 8 25.89 49.58 8.08
C PHE A 8 25.26 49.29 6.70
N ARG A 9 24.91 50.33 5.93
CA ARG A 9 24.39 50.15 4.55
C ARG A 9 25.46 49.62 3.59
N GLN A 10 26.73 49.95 3.82
CA GLN A 10 27.85 49.49 2.99
C GLN A 10 28.20 48.01 3.28
N ASP A 11 28.05 47.56 4.54
CA ASP A 11 28.27 46.17 4.94
C ASP A 11 27.16 45.23 4.42
N LEU A 12 25.91 45.71 4.33
CA LEU A 12 24.81 44.95 3.70
C LEU A 12 25.02 44.75 2.20
N LYS A 13 25.57 45.75 1.49
CA LYS A 13 25.88 45.65 0.05
C LYS A 13 27.06 44.71 -0.26
N LYS A 14 27.99 44.50 0.68
CA LYS A 14 29.16 43.62 0.50
C LYS A 14 28.89 42.14 0.84
N LYS A 15 27.76 41.83 1.49
CA LYS A 15 27.39 40.45 1.87
C LYS A 15 26.44 39.75 0.91
N GLY A 16 26.06 40.38 -0.20
CA GLY A 16 25.24 39.77 -1.25
C GLY A 16 26.07 38.90 -2.20
N LYS A 17 26.62 37.78 -1.74
CA LYS A 17 27.05 36.70 -2.65
C LYS A 17 25.77 36.01 -3.13
N GLY A 18 25.26 36.42 -4.30
CA GLY A 18 24.13 35.78 -4.94
C GLY A 18 24.49 34.34 -5.34
N PHE A 19 23.51 33.44 -5.25
CA PHE A 19 23.64 32.07 -5.73
C PHE A 19 23.90 32.08 -7.23
N THR A 20 24.94 31.38 -7.68
CA THR A 20 25.25 31.33 -9.12
C THR A 20 24.33 30.33 -9.82
N LEU A 21 23.98 30.59 -11.09
CA LEU A 21 23.24 29.63 -11.90
C LEU A 21 23.98 28.29 -12.02
N VAL A 22 25.31 28.33 -12.01
CA VAL A 22 26.17 27.13 -12.08
C VAL A 22 26.01 26.26 -10.84
N GLU A 23 25.96 26.86 -9.65
CA GLU A 23 25.70 26.12 -8.40
C GLU A 23 24.33 25.45 -8.41
N LEU A 24 23.30 26.10 -8.98
CA LEU A 24 21.97 25.48 -9.14
C LEU A 24 22.01 24.29 -10.10
N ILE A 25 22.69 24.45 -11.24
CA ILE A 25 22.74 23.46 -12.31
C ILE A 25 23.44 22.17 -11.84
N VAL A 26 24.54 22.29 -11.10
CA VAL A 26 25.23 21.10 -10.56
C VAL A 26 24.33 20.33 -9.58
N VAL A 27 23.58 21.03 -8.74
CA VAL A 27 22.69 20.39 -7.75
C VAL A 27 21.56 19.62 -8.44
N ILE A 28 20.88 20.21 -9.43
CA ILE A 28 19.81 19.51 -10.16
C ILE A 28 20.35 18.31 -10.94
N ILE A 29 21.58 18.38 -11.47
CA ILE A 29 22.22 17.25 -12.16
C ILE A 29 22.46 16.09 -11.18
N ILE A 30 23.00 16.37 -10.00
CA ILE A 30 23.23 15.35 -8.98
C ILE A 30 21.89 14.72 -8.53
N ILE A 31 20.87 15.55 -8.27
CA ILE A 31 19.52 15.05 -7.91
C ILE A 31 18.92 14.21 -9.03
N ALA A 32 19.09 14.60 -10.30
CA ALA A 32 18.57 13.85 -11.44
C ALA A 32 19.20 12.45 -11.56
N VAL A 33 20.53 12.34 -11.38
CA VAL A 33 21.22 11.05 -11.39
C VAL A 33 20.78 10.17 -10.22
N LEU A 34 20.67 10.74 -9.01
CA LEU A 34 20.20 10.00 -7.84
C LEU A 34 18.74 9.53 -8.00
N ALA A 35 17.86 10.39 -8.51
CA ALA A 35 16.46 10.07 -8.74
C ALA A 35 16.30 8.96 -9.79
N ALA A 36 17.10 8.98 -10.87
CA ALA A 36 17.06 7.96 -11.92
C ALA A 36 17.33 6.54 -11.39
N VAL A 37 18.22 6.38 -10.40
CA VAL A 37 18.51 5.08 -9.78
C VAL A 37 17.54 4.75 -8.64
N ALA A 38 17.13 5.75 -7.86
CA ALA A 38 16.28 5.53 -6.68
C ALA A 38 14.82 5.18 -7.03
N ILE A 39 14.23 5.84 -8.03
CA ILE A 39 12.82 5.64 -8.40
C ILE A 39 12.51 4.17 -8.76
N PRO A 40 13.23 3.50 -9.68
CA PRO A 40 12.91 2.11 -10.03
C PRO A 40 13.09 1.15 -8.84
N ALA A 41 14.14 1.34 -8.02
CA ALA A 41 14.36 0.52 -6.83
C ALA A 41 13.20 0.61 -5.82
N ILE A 42 12.68 1.82 -5.59
CA ILE A 42 11.55 2.04 -4.68
C ILE A 42 10.27 1.38 -5.21
N THR A 43 10.01 1.45 -6.52
CA THR A 43 8.81 0.83 -7.11
C THR A 43 8.77 -0.69 -6.94
N GLY A 44 9.90 -1.38 -7.16
CA GLY A 44 9.98 -2.84 -6.97
C GLY A 44 9.83 -3.27 -5.51
N PHE A 45 10.35 -2.48 -4.56
CA PHE A 45 10.19 -2.73 -3.13
C PHE A 45 8.73 -2.59 -2.70
N GLN A 46 8.05 -1.52 -3.14
CA GLN A 46 6.62 -1.32 -2.85
C GLN A 46 5.75 -2.46 -3.39
N ASP A 47 6.04 -2.93 -4.60
CA ASP A 47 5.35 -4.04 -5.25
C ASP A 47 5.53 -5.35 -4.46
N SER A 48 6.77 -5.64 -4.04
CA SER A 48 7.07 -6.81 -3.19
C SER A 48 6.38 -6.75 -1.82
N ALA A 49 6.40 -5.58 -1.19
CA ALA A 49 5.71 -5.35 0.09
C ALA A 49 4.19 -5.53 -0.04
N ARG A 50 3.58 -5.01 -1.12
CA ARG A 50 2.15 -5.21 -1.41
C ARG A 50 1.81 -6.67 -1.63
N LYS A 51 2.61 -7.39 -2.43
CA LYS A 51 2.43 -8.83 -2.65
C LYS A 51 2.45 -9.60 -1.34
N SER A 52 3.44 -9.34 -0.47
CA SER A 52 3.56 -9.98 0.85
C SER A 52 2.37 -9.66 1.76
N ARG A 53 1.90 -8.40 1.72
CA ARG A 53 0.72 -7.97 2.47
C ARG A 53 -0.55 -8.72 2.02
N ILE A 54 -0.84 -8.74 0.72
CA ILE A 54 -2.01 -9.45 0.15
C ILE A 54 -1.95 -10.94 0.48
N GLU A 55 -0.77 -11.56 0.40
CA GLU A 55 -0.62 -12.97 0.72
C GLU A 55 -0.89 -13.26 2.21
N THR A 56 -0.45 -12.38 3.11
CA THR A 56 -0.70 -12.50 4.55
C THR A 56 -2.17 -12.28 4.88
N GLU A 57 -2.79 -11.24 4.31
CA GLU A 57 -4.20 -10.96 4.48
C GLU A 57 -5.08 -12.07 3.87
N HIS A 58 -4.68 -12.66 2.75
CA HIS A 58 -5.36 -13.83 2.19
C HIS A 58 -5.42 -14.97 3.20
N ARG A 59 -4.30 -15.33 3.83
CA ARG A 59 -4.28 -16.38 4.87
C ARG A 59 -5.17 -16.02 6.07
N GLN A 60 -5.14 -14.77 6.50
CA GLN A 60 -6.00 -14.29 7.59
C GLN A 60 -7.49 -14.42 7.24
N LEU A 61 -7.86 -14.04 6.01
CA LEU A 61 -9.23 -14.16 5.51
C LEU A 61 -9.66 -15.62 5.36
N VAL A 62 -8.77 -16.52 4.92
CA VAL A 62 -9.03 -17.97 4.91
C VAL A 62 -9.37 -18.48 6.30
N SER A 63 -8.54 -18.16 7.30
CA SER A 63 -8.81 -18.56 8.70
C SER A 63 -10.11 -17.95 9.22
N ALA A 64 -10.41 -16.70 8.85
CA ALA A 64 -11.66 -16.03 9.20
C ALA A 64 -12.89 -16.72 8.60
N ILE A 65 -12.81 -17.12 7.32
CA ILE A 65 -13.88 -17.87 6.63
C ILE A 65 -14.11 -19.22 7.31
N GLN A 66 -13.04 -19.95 7.62
CA GLN A 66 -13.14 -21.23 8.33
C GLN A 66 -13.81 -21.08 9.70
N SER A 67 -13.43 -20.03 10.44
CA SER A 67 -14.00 -19.72 11.76
C SER A 67 -15.47 -19.31 11.67
N TYR A 68 -15.82 -18.51 10.66
CA TYR A 68 -17.19 -18.10 10.38
C TYR A 68 -18.08 -19.29 10.08
N ILE A 69 -17.68 -20.15 9.13
CA ILE A 69 -18.43 -21.35 8.75
C ILE A 69 -18.55 -22.31 9.93
N GLY A 70 -17.47 -22.56 10.66
CA GLY A 70 -17.48 -23.44 11.84
C GLY A 70 -18.35 -22.92 13.00
N SER A 71 -18.65 -21.62 13.02
CA SER A 71 -19.57 -21.02 14.00
C SER A 71 -21.05 -21.06 13.57
N GLN A 72 -21.34 -21.44 12.32
CA GLN A 72 -22.72 -21.56 11.85
C GLN A 72 -23.37 -22.87 12.31
N VAL A 73 -24.68 -22.81 12.51
CA VAL A 73 -25.51 -23.95 12.93
C VAL A 73 -25.57 -25.04 11.87
N ASP A 74 -25.53 -24.66 10.58
CA ASP A 74 -25.45 -25.56 9.43
C ASP A 74 -24.23 -25.20 8.56
N PRO A 75 -23.07 -25.87 8.76
CA PRO A 75 -21.86 -25.57 8.00
C PRO A 75 -21.91 -26.06 6.54
N GLU A 76 -22.79 -27.00 6.19
CA GLU A 76 -22.89 -27.54 4.83
C GLU A 76 -23.70 -26.61 3.91
N ASN A 77 -24.73 -25.93 4.45
CA ASN A 77 -25.57 -24.97 3.72
C ASN A 77 -25.29 -23.50 4.08
N ALA A 78 -24.19 -23.22 4.76
CA ALA A 78 -23.79 -21.86 5.14
C ALA A 78 -23.79 -20.93 3.91
N THR A 79 -24.51 -19.80 4.04
CA THR A 79 -24.49 -18.74 3.02
C THR A 79 -23.07 -18.20 2.90
N ALA A 80 -22.63 -17.92 1.66
CA ALA A 80 -21.29 -17.39 1.42
C ALA A 80 -21.09 -16.08 2.22
N PRO A 81 -20.04 -15.99 3.06
CA PRO A 81 -19.79 -14.76 3.81
C PRO A 81 -19.54 -13.60 2.86
N THR A 82 -20.07 -12.43 3.19
CA THR A 82 -19.53 -11.18 2.62
C THR A 82 -18.23 -10.84 3.35
N LEU A 83 -17.38 -10.00 2.74
CA LEU A 83 -16.16 -9.52 3.40
C LEU A 83 -16.50 -8.89 4.77
N ASN A 84 -17.57 -8.12 4.86
CA ASN A 84 -17.97 -7.48 6.12
C ASN A 84 -18.42 -8.46 7.20
N ASP A 85 -18.93 -9.64 6.85
CA ASP A 85 -19.28 -10.69 7.83
C ASP A 85 -18.03 -11.31 8.48
N LEU A 86 -16.88 -11.22 7.80
CA LEU A 86 -15.60 -11.71 8.31
C LEU A 86 -14.95 -10.76 9.31
N LYS A 87 -15.43 -9.50 9.43
CA LYS A 87 -14.97 -8.49 10.39
C LYS A 87 -14.66 -9.08 11.77
N PRO A 88 -15.63 -9.68 12.49
CA PRO A 88 -15.44 -10.28 13.81
C PRO A 88 -14.24 -11.23 13.92
N TYR A 89 -13.87 -11.88 12.82
CA TYR A 89 -12.87 -12.94 12.78
C TYR A 89 -11.50 -12.48 12.28
N ILE A 90 -11.34 -11.20 11.93
CA ILE A 90 -10.06 -10.58 11.53
C ILE A 90 -9.58 -9.56 12.58
N ALA A 91 -8.29 -9.20 12.51
CA ALA A 91 -7.60 -8.40 13.53
C ALA A 91 -8.33 -7.08 13.89
N LYS A 92 -8.29 -6.69 15.17
CA LYS A 92 -9.06 -5.59 15.78
C LYS A 92 -9.06 -4.26 15.00
N ASN A 93 -7.99 -3.92 14.27
CA ASN A 93 -7.89 -2.68 13.50
C ASN A 93 -8.91 -2.57 12.34
N SER A 94 -9.41 -3.71 11.85
CA SER A 94 -10.44 -3.78 10.80
C SER A 94 -11.87 -3.59 11.33
N GLN A 95 -12.06 -3.68 12.65
CA GLN A 95 -13.36 -3.56 13.33
C GLN A 95 -13.82 -2.10 13.44
N GLN A 96 -12.88 -1.14 13.43
CA GLN A 96 -13.15 0.29 13.63
C GLN A 96 -13.49 1.05 12.33
N SER A 97 -13.28 0.47 11.16
CA SER A 97 -13.62 1.10 9.87
C SER A 97 -15.03 0.72 9.41
N GLY A 98 -15.72 1.63 8.70
CA GLY A 98 -17.07 1.41 8.17
C GLY A 98 -17.15 0.19 7.24
N ASP A 99 -16.27 0.11 6.25
CA ASP A 99 -16.10 -1.04 5.35
C ASP A 99 -14.71 -1.67 5.57
N ILE A 100 -14.60 -3.01 5.59
CA ILE A 100 -13.28 -3.64 5.69
C ILE A 100 -12.46 -3.52 4.42
N ALA A 101 -13.12 -3.33 3.27
CA ALA A 101 -12.45 -3.13 2.00
C ALA A 101 -11.51 -1.91 2.03
N ASP A 102 -11.77 -0.94 2.91
CA ASP A 102 -10.91 0.22 3.12
C ASP A 102 -9.63 -0.11 3.91
N THR A 103 -9.68 -1.13 4.76
CA THR A 103 -8.55 -1.52 5.62
C THR A 103 -7.66 -2.58 4.98
N LEU A 104 -8.24 -3.43 4.12
CA LEU A 104 -7.52 -4.47 3.41
C LEU A 104 -6.62 -3.88 2.31
N ALA A 105 -5.69 -4.69 1.84
CA ALA A 105 -4.83 -4.35 0.73
C ALA A 105 -5.66 -4.05 -0.53
N LYS A 106 -5.23 -3.02 -1.26
CA LYS A 106 -5.77 -2.64 -2.56
C LYS A 106 -4.86 -3.17 -3.65
N ASP A 107 -5.46 -3.57 -4.77
CA ASP A 107 -4.73 -4.03 -5.93
C ASP A 107 -3.87 -2.90 -6.52
N GLY A 108 -2.67 -3.24 -6.97
CA GLY A 108 -1.68 -2.30 -7.47
C GLY A 108 -2.13 -1.59 -8.74
N ALA A 109 -2.71 -2.28 -9.74
CA ALA A 109 -3.02 -1.60 -11.01
C ALA A 109 -4.22 -0.65 -10.91
N ASN A 110 -5.27 -1.03 -10.18
CA ASN A 110 -6.57 -0.33 -10.25
C ASN A 110 -6.97 0.38 -8.94
N ASN A 111 -6.16 0.30 -7.88
CA ASN A 111 -6.54 0.70 -6.51
C ASN A 111 -7.88 0.08 -6.04
N GLY A 112 -8.34 -1.00 -6.69
CA GLY A 112 -9.55 -1.74 -6.33
C GLY A 112 -9.29 -2.69 -5.15
N PRO A 113 -10.32 -3.39 -4.66
CA PRO A 113 -10.14 -4.38 -3.60
C PRO A 113 -9.22 -5.51 -4.09
N ALA A 114 -8.16 -5.83 -3.33
CA ALA A 114 -7.31 -6.98 -3.67
C ALA A 114 -7.97 -8.31 -3.30
N HIS A 115 -8.99 -8.30 -2.44
CA HIS A 115 -9.67 -9.46 -1.91
C HIS A 115 -11.15 -9.42 -2.26
N GLU A 116 -11.64 -10.47 -2.89
CA GLU A 116 -13.02 -10.60 -3.31
C GLU A 116 -13.53 -12.01 -3.03
N ILE A 117 -14.78 -12.11 -2.57
CA ILE A 117 -15.46 -13.39 -2.43
C ILE A 117 -16.36 -13.60 -3.65
N LYS A 118 -16.08 -14.66 -4.41
CA LYS A 118 -16.83 -15.05 -5.62
C LYS A 118 -17.48 -16.39 -5.40
N GLY A 119 -18.77 -16.39 -5.11
CA GLY A 119 -19.51 -17.61 -4.81
C GLY A 119 -18.93 -18.31 -3.57
N ASN A 120 -18.26 -19.46 -3.78
CA ASN A 120 -17.64 -20.25 -2.71
C ASN A 120 -16.13 -20.12 -2.59
N GLN A 121 -15.56 -19.08 -3.22
CA GLN A 121 -14.12 -18.90 -3.29
C GLN A 121 -13.71 -17.52 -2.81
N LEU A 122 -12.67 -17.47 -1.98
CA LEU A 122 -11.91 -16.26 -1.71
C LEU A 122 -10.84 -16.12 -2.80
N VAL A 123 -10.93 -15.04 -3.56
CA VAL A 123 -9.97 -14.69 -4.60
C VAL A 123 -9.20 -13.46 -4.17
N SER A 124 -7.88 -13.61 -4.05
CA SER A 124 -6.96 -12.50 -3.80
C SER A 124 -6.11 -12.23 -5.05
N THR A 125 -6.16 -11.01 -5.59
CA THR A 125 -5.45 -10.64 -6.81
C THR A 125 -4.39 -9.58 -6.51
N TYR A 126 -3.20 -9.79 -7.05
CA TYR A 126 -2.11 -8.83 -7.02
C TYR A 126 -1.64 -8.53 -8.45
N THR A 127 -1.74 -7.27 -8.85
CA THR A 127 -1.23 -6.73 -10.10
C THR A 127 -0.12 -5.72 -9.80
N PRO A 128 1.14 -5.98 -10.19
CA PRO A 128 2.25 -5.04 -9.95
C PRO A 128 2.07 -3.72 -10.70
N LYS A 129 2.38 -2.58 -10.07
CA LYS A 129 2.38 -1.26 -10.74
C LYS A 129 3.54 -1.11 -11.72
N SER A 130 4.61 -1.90 -11.54
CA SER A 130 5.82 -1.89 -12.38
C SER A 130 5.69 -2.61 -13.73
N GLY A 131 4.53 -3.19 -14.07
CA GLY A 131 4.30 -3.86 -15.37
C GLY A 131 4.70 -5.34 -15.43
N GLY A 132 4.68 -6.05 -14.31
CA GLY A 132 4.93 -7.50 -14.22
C GLY A 132 3.67 -8.38 -14.35
N THR A 133 3.85 -9.69 -14.23
CA THR A 133 2.74 -10.67 -14.29
C THR A 133 1.85 -10.59 -13.03
N PRO A 134 0.52 -10.51 -13.19
CA PRO A 134 -0.40 -10.63 -12.06
C PRO A 134 -0.25 -11.97 -11.36
N LYS A 135 -0.50 -12.01 -10.05
CA LYS A 135 -0.58 -13.23 -9.25
C LYS A 135 -1.94 -13.29 -8.56
N GLN A 136 -2.56 -14.45 -8.59
CA GLN A 136 -3.82 -14.71 -7.93
C GLN A 136 -3.69 -15.88 -6.96
N TRP A 137 -4.33 -15.77 -5.80
CA TRP A 137 -4.52 -16.86 -4.85
C TRP A 137 -6.01 -17.10 -4.70
N THR A 138 -6.40 -18.37 -4.74
CA THR A 138 -7.80 -18.78 -4.66
C THR A 138 -7.95 -19.82 -3.56
N TYR A 139 -8.93 -19.63 -2.68
CA TYR A 139 -9.29 -20.60 -1.66
C TYR A 139 -10.78 -20.93 -1.77
N ASP A 140 -11.08 -22.17 -2.11
CA ASP A 140 -12.45 -22.71 -2.11
C ASP A 140 -12.72 -23.42 -0.78
N TRP A 141 -13.66 -22.91 0.01
CA TRP A 141 -13.95 -23.48 1.33
C TRP A 141 -14.93 -24.64 1.30
N LYS A 142 -15.58 -24.92 0.16
CA LYS A 142 -16.45 -26.09 0.00
C LYS A 142 -15.68 -27.32 -0.48
N THR A 143 -14.67 -27.12 -1.32
CA THR A 143 -13.85 -28.24 -1.81
C THR A 143 -12.64 -28.51 -0.93
N ASN A 144 -12.09 -27.49 -0.24
CA ASN A 144 -10.95 -27.66 0.67
C ASN A 144 -11.35 -27.93 2.14
N SER A 145 -12.63 -28.16 2.44
CA SER A 145 -13.08 -28.59 3.77
C SER A 145 -12.91 -30.09 4.02
N GLY A 146 -12.46 -30.86 3.01
CA GLY A 146 -12.27 -32.30 3.08
C GLY A 146 -10.90 -32.75 2.60
N SER A 147 -9.90 -32.69 3.49
CA SER A 147 -8.69 -33.54 3.50
C SER A 147 -8.03 -33.50 4.86
#